data_AF-A0A7C2LIZ2-F1
#
_entry.id   AF-A0A7C2LIZ2-F1
#
_cell.length_a   1.000
_cell.length_b   1.000
_cell.length_c   1.000
_cell.angle_alpha   90.00
_cell.angle_beta   90.00
_cell.angle_gamma   90.00
#
_symmetry.space_group_name_H-M   'P 1'
#
loop_
_entity.id
_entity.type
_entity.pdbx_description
1 polymer ?
#
loop_
_entity_poly.entity_id
_entity_poly.type
_entity_poly.pdbx_seq_one_letter_code
_entity_poly.pdbx_strand_id
1 'polypeptide(L)' 'MMEKTVAVQNRAGIHARPAALLVQTASRFKSSIFFEKNKERVNGKS' A
#
# COMPACT_ATOMS: atom_id res chain seq x y z
N MET A 1 -12.52 8.47 7.98
CA MET A 1 -11.93 7.24 7.39
C MET A 1 -12.13 7.35 5.88
N MET A 2 -11.08 7.10 5.09
CA MET A 2 -11.16 7.14 3.62
C MET A 2 -10.62 5.82 3.06
N GLU A 3 -11.27 5.33 2.03
CA GLU A 3 -10.91 4.10 1.33
C GLU A 3 -10.98 4.35 -0.18
N LYS A 4 -10.09 3.69 -0.92
CA LYS A 4 -10.12 3.71 -2.39
C LYS A 4 -9.62 2.38 -2.94
N THR A 5 -10.46 1.71 -3.71
CA THR A 5 -10.07 0.53 -4.49
C THR A 5 -9.32 0.97 -5.74
N VAL A 6 -8.19 0.32 -6.02
CA VAL A 6 -7.37 0.58 -7.22
C VAL A 6 -6.98 -0.74 -7.88
N ALA A 7 -6.88 -0.72 -9.21
CA ALA A 7 -6.39 -1.85 -9.97
C ALA A 7 -4.87 -1.72 -10.18
N VAL A 8 -4.12 -2.73 -9.74
CA VAL A 8 -2.67 -2.79 -10.02
C VAL A 8 -2.48 -3.28 -11.45
N GLN A 9 -2.11 -2.38 -12.36
CA GLN A 9 -1.90 -2.70 -13.77
C GLN A 9 -0.57 -3.41 -14.04
N ASN A 10 0.40 -3.28 -13.12
CA ASN A 10 1.67 -3.96 -13.25
C ASN A 10 1.48 -5.47 -13.04
N ARG A 11 1.81 -6.27 -14.05
CA ARG A 11 1.72 -7.74 -14.00
C ARG A 11 2.60 -8.35 -12.92
N ALA A 12 3.75 -7.74 -12.62
CA ALA A 12 4.63 -8.19 -11.55
C ALA A 12 4.11 -7.79 -10.15
N GLY A 13 3.07 -6.97 -10.08
CA GLY A 13 2.49 -6.49 -8.83
C GLY A 13 3.30 -5.36 -8.19
N ILE A 14 3.24 -5.29 -6.86
CA ILE A 14 3.92 -4.30 -6.04
C ILE A 14 5.06 -5.01 -5.31
N HIS A 15 6.28 -4.87 -5.81
CA HIS A 15 7.48 -5.49 -5.24
C HIS A 15 8.69 -4.56 -5.37
N ALA A 16 9.76 -4.86 -4.62
CA ALA A 16 11.03 -4.14 -4.67
C ALA A 16 10.85 -2.60 -4.55
N ARG A 17 11.31 -1.83 -5.55
CA ARG A 17 11.32 -0.36 -5.52
C ARG A 17 9.92 0.25 -5.37
N PRO A 18 8.88 -0.12 -6.16
CA PRO A 18 7.50 0.33 -5.92
C PRO A 18 7.00 0.13 -4.49
N ALA A 19 7.27 -1.03 -3.88
CA ALA A 19 6.87 -1.31 -2.50
C ALA A 19 7.57 -0.37 -1.50
N ALA A 20 8.89 -0.18 -1.66
CA ALA A 20 9.66 0.73 -0.81
C ALA A 20 9.18 2.18 -0.91
N LEU A 21 8.84 2.64 -2.12
CA LEU A 21 8.28 3.99 -2.33
C LEU A 21 6.92 4.17 -1.67
N LEU A 22 6.07 3.14 -1.69
CA LEU A 22 4.77 3.18 -1.00
C LEU A 22 4.95 3.30 0.52
N VAL A 23 5.82 2.47 1.11
CA VAL A 23 6.13 2.51 2.54
C VAL A 23 6.72 3.88 2.92
N GLN A 24 7.69 4.38 2.16
CA GLN A 24 8.29 5.70 2.40
C GLN A 24 7.24 6.81 2.34
N THR A 25 6.31 6.74 1.38
CA THR A 25 5.25 7.74 1.23
C THR A 25 4.24 7.65 2.37
N ALA A 26 3.78 6.45 2.72
CA ALA A 26 2.84 6.21 3.80
C ALA A 26 3.39 6.67 5.16
N SER A 27 4.68 6.45 5.41
CA SER A 27 5.35 6.85 6.65
C SER A 27 5.43 8.36 6.88
N ARG A 28 5.23 9.19 5.85
CA ARG A 28 5.18 10.66 5.98
C ARG A 28 3.90 11.17 6.64
N PHE A 29 2.87 10.35 6.74
CA PHE A 29 1.58 10.74 7.30
C PHE A 29 1.40 10.21 8.73
N LYS A 30 0.77 10.99 9.61
CA LYS A 30 0.46 10.55 10.98
C LYS A 30 -0.63 9.47 11.02
N SER A 31 -1.53 9.46 10.04
CA SER A 31 -2.64 8.51 9.95
C SER A 31 -2.18 7.06 9.81
N SER A 32 -2.98 6.12 10.30
CA SER A 32 -2.79 4.68 10.04
C SER A 32 -3.23 4.36 8.62
N ILE A 33 -2.32 3.79 7.82
CA ILE A 33 -2.56 3.44 6.41
C ILE A 33 -2.44 1.93 6.30
N PHE A 34 -3.38 1.31 5.59
CA PHE A 34 -3.41 -0.13 5.37
C PHE A 34 -3.66 -0.42 3.90
N PHE A 35 -3.09 -1.52 3.42
CA PHE A 35 -3.41 -2.08 2.11
C PHE A 35 -4.16 -3.38 2.31
N GLU A 36 -5.18 -3.60 1.50
CA GLU A 36 -5.99 -4.82 1.53
C GLU A 36 -6.04 -5.42 0.14
N LYS A 37 -5.82 -6.73 0.08
CA LYS A 37 -5.99 -7.52 -1.15
C LYS A 37 -6.67 -8.83 -0.78
N ASN A 38 -7.84 -9.07 -1.36
CA ASN A 38 -8.67 -10.24 -1.06
C ASN A 38 -9.07 -10.28 0.42
N LYS A 39 -8.43 -11.12 1.23
CA LYS A 39 -8.67 -11.27 2.68
C LYS A 39 -7.44 -10.93 3.52
N GLU A 40 -6.38 -10.44 2.87
CA GLU A 40 -5.13 -10.11 3.54
C GLU A 40 -5.01 -8.59 3.65
N ARG A 41 -4.83 -8.12 4.88
CA ARG A 41 -4.65 -6.71 5.20
C ARG A 41 -3.30 -6.52 5.86
N VAL A 42 -2.52 -5.58 5.33
CA VAL A 42 -1.17 -5.28 5.79
C VAL A 42 -1.04 -3.80 6.15
N ASN A 43 -0.12 -3.50 7.05
CA ASN A 43 0.21 -2.11 7.40
C ASN A 43 0.94 -1.47 6.23
N GLY A 44 0.47 -0.33 5.74
CA GLY A 44 1.09 0.36 4.60
C GLY A 44 2.40 1.07 4.94
N LYS A 45 2.76 1.12 6.22
CA LYS A 45 4.01 1.74 6.73
C LYS A 45 5.12 0.74 7.04
N SER A 46 4.89 -0.57 6.85
CA SER A 46 5.85 -1.63 7.13
C SER A 46 5.83 -2.72 6.08
#